data_AF-A0A430ANT5-F1
#
_entry.id   AF-A0A430ANT5-F1
#
_cell.length_a   1.000
_cell.length_b   1.000
_cell.length_c   1.000
_cell.angle_alpha   90.00
_cell.angle_beta   90.00
_cell.angle_gamma   90.00
#
_symmetry.space_group_name_H-M   'P 1'
#
loop_
_entity.id
_entity.type
_entity.pdbx_description
1 polymer ?
#
loop_
_entity_poly.entity_id
_entity_poly.type
_entity_poly.pdbx_seq_one_letter_code
_entity_poly.pdbx_strand_id
1 'polypeptide(L)'
;MKKFFPLLLLIMLITACGNKSQKKVEVEGTSTIQMTGELEKSSSSERQSETIYSEKNEEEITIDLGLYDQIIDKYALFEQELHNQDSQLNGMAFLVIQDFYTGLYATTHDIDSDQTPELLISLGTKQGSFTLLDIYTISTENSLIHLTSADNELSSIGERMTLDPLEDGKLLYTGSSSATEILYRLFEFNKEKTDLSLIIESPNRDGLGSISEPIDLTQLNWQLIVEG
;
A
#
# COMPACT_ATOMS: atom_id res chain seq x y z
N MET A 1 6.11 -26.52 49.57
CA MET A 1 4.72 -26.41 50.07
C MET A 1 3.85 -25.91 48.92
N LYS A 2 3.01 -26.78 48.35
CA LYS A 2 2.18 -26.48 47.18
C LYS A 2 0.89 -25.81 47.66
N LYS A 3 0.55 -24.63 47.13
CA LYS A 3 -0.74 -23.97 47.36
C LYS A 3 -1.51 -23.94 46.04
N PHE A 4 -2.47 -24.85 45.93
CA PHE A 4 -3.55 -24.89 44.93
C PHE A 4 -4.71 -24.05 45.47
N PHE A 5 -5.27 -23.12 44.69
CA PHE A 5 -6.66 -22.66 44.82
C PHE A 5 -7.19 -22.22 43.43
N PRO A 6 -8.50 -22.39 43.15
CA PRO A 6 -8.99 -22.86 41.86
C PRO A 6 -9.58 -21.78 40.93
N LEU A 7 -9.64 -22.17 39.66
CA LEU A 7 -10.34 -21.56 38.53
C LEU A 7 -11.87 -21.52 38.77
N LEU A 8 -12.47 -20.34 38.72
CA LEU A 8 -13.93 -20.16 38.75
C LEU A 8 -14.43 -19.89 37.32
N LEU A 9 -15.02 -20.92 36.72
CA LEU A 9 -15.73 -20.88 35.44
C LEU A 9 -17.17 -20.39 35.69
N LEU A 10 -17.58 -19.27 35.07
CA LEU A 10 -18.97 -18.81 35.12
C LEU A 10 -19.62 -18.97 33.74
N ILE A 11 -20.42 -20.03 33.61
CA ILE A 11 -21.32 -20.27 32.48
C ILE A 11 -22.67 -19.65 32.83
N MET A 12 -23.23 -18.82 31.94
CA MET A 12 -24.66 -18.47 31.95
C MET A 12 -25.26 -18.83 30.60
N LEU A 13 -26.34 -19.61 30.66
CA LEU A 13 -27.09 -20.21 29.56
C LEU A 13 -28.45 -19.49 29.41
N ILE A 14 -28.78 -19.13 28.17
CA ILE A 14 -30.09 -19.02 27.47
C ILE A 14 -31.27 -18.27 28.09
N THR A 15 -31.91 -17.42 27.27
CA THR A 15 -33.37 -17.45 27.02
C THR A 15 -33.71 -16.89 25.63
N ALA A 16 -34.56 -17.63 24.93
CA ALA A 16 -35.09 -17.36 23.59
C ALA A 16 -36.29 -16.39 23.59
N CYS A 17 -36.58 -15.78 22.43
CA CYS A 17 -37.93 -15.74 21.87
C CYS A 17 -37.88 -15.30 20.40
N GLY A 18 -38.49 -16.06 19.50
CA GLY A 18 -38.59 -15.72 18.09
C GLY A 18 -39.82 -14.89 17.76
N ASN A 19 -39.93 -14.44 16.51
CA ASN A 19 -41.15 -14.65 15.73
C ASN A 19 -40.87 -14.50 14.23
N LYS A 20 -41.43 -15.42 13.44
CA LYS A 20 -41.57 -15.30 11.99
C LYS A 20 -42.76 -14.38 11.68
N SER A 21 -42.63 -13.54 10.67
CA SER A 21 -43.78 -13.20 9.82
C SER A 21 -43.30 -12.73 8.44
N GLN A 22 -43.64 -13.53 7.42
CA GLN A 22 -43.60 -13.12 6.02
C GLN A 22 -44.88 -12.35 5.70
N LYS A 23 -44.79 -11.28 4.90
CA LYS A 23 -45.84 -10.98 3.91
C LYS A 23 -45.24 -10.29 2.68
N LYS A 24 -45.37 -11.00 1.56
CA LYS A 24 -45.14 -10.60 0.17
C LYS A 24 -46.18 -9.55 -0.23
N VAL A 25 -45.77 -8.49 -0.92
CA VAL A 25 -46.61 -7.80 -1.92
C VAL A 25 -45.75 -7.58 -3.15
N GLU A 26 -46.26 -8.15 -4.23
CA GLU A 26 -45.81 -8.14 -5.61
C GLU A 26 -46.65 -7.10 -6.34
N VAL A 27 -46.03 -6.24 -7.14
CA VAL A 27 -46.69 -5.52 -8.23
C VAL A 27 -45.80 -5.68 -9.45
N GLU A 28 -46.33 -6.42 -10.42
CA GLU A 28 -45.80 -6.61 -11.76
C GLU A 28 -45.83 -5.29 -12.55
N GLY A 29 -44.85 -5.14 -13.44
CA GLY A 29 -44.76 -4.11 -14.46
C GLY A 29 -43.85 -4.61 -15.58
N THR A 30 -44.39 -5.53 -16.37
CA THR A 30 -43.81 -6.18 -17.55
C THR A 30 -43.38 -5.17 -18.61
N SER A 31 -42.18 -5.33 -19.16
CA SER A 31 -41.95 -5.13 -20.60
C SER A 31 -40.73 -5.94 -21.07
N THR A 32 -41.00 -6.94 -21.90
CA THR A 32 -40.08 -7.81 -22.62
C THR A 32 -39.35 -7.08 -23.75
N ILE A 33 -38.03 -7.19 -23.84
CA ILE A 33 -37.30 -7.36 -25.11
C ILE A 33 -36.14 -8.33 -24.89
N GLN A 34 -36.23 -9.50 -25.53
CA GLN A 34 -35.13 -10.43 -25.76
C GLN A 34 -34.28 -9.90 -26.92
N MET A 35 -32.96 -9.80 -26.76
CA MET A 35 -32.07 -9.82 -27.92
C MET A 35 -30.74 -10.51 -27.58
N THR A 36 -30.49 -11.58 -28.33
CA THR A 36 -29.24 -12.31 -28.51
C THR A 36 -28.12 -11.38 -29.01
N GLY A 37 -26.90 -11.58 -28.49
CA GLY A 37 -25.72 -10.89 -28.98
C GLY A 37 -24.49 -11.22 -28.14
N GLU A 38 -23.85 -12.35 -28.46
CA GLU A 38 -22.47 -12.63 -28.12
C GLU A 38 -21.59 -11.67 -28.93
N LEU A 39 -20.80 -10.82 -28.26
CA LEU A 39 -19.65 -10.14 -28.84
C LEU A 39 -18.65 -9.84 -27.73
N GLU A 40 -17.47 -10.39 -27.91
CA GLU A 40 -16.28 -10.34 -27.07
C GLU A 40 -15.92 -8.91 -26.66
N LYS A 41 -15.54 -8.73 -25.40
CA LYS A 41 -14.79 -7.54 -24.95
C LYS A 41 -13.44 -8.01 -24.43
N SER A 42 -12.48 -8.14 -25.34
CA SER A 42 -11.07 -8.14 -24.97
C SER A 42 -10.77 -6.78 -24.32
N SER A 43 -10.59 -6.76 -23.02
CA SER A 43 -9.96 -5.63 -22.33
C SER A 43 -8.45 -5.77 -22.53
N SER A 44 -7.94 -5.27 -23.65
CA SER A 44 -6.52 -4.99 -23.77
C SER A 44 -6.26 -3.68 -23.03
N SER A 45 -5.73 -3.78 -21.81
CA SER A 45 -5.18 -2.64 -21.10
C SER A 45 -4.04 -2.07 -21.94
N GLU A 46 -4.21 -0.85 -22.44
CA GLU A 46 -3.17 -0.11 -23.13
C GLU A 46 -2.08 0.24 -22.11
N ARG A 47 -0.85 -0.21 -22.36
CA ARG A 47 0.32 0.05 -21.50
C ARG A 47 0.63 1.54 -21.55
N GLN A 48 0.51 2.23 -20.41
CA GLN A 48 0.83 3.66 -20.30
C GLN A 48 2.34 3.83 -20.14
N SER A 49 3.03 4.23 -21.20
CA SER A 49 4.36 4.84 -21.12
C SER A 49 4.18 6.36 -21.03
N GLU A 50 4.81 7.02 -20.07
CA GLU A 50 4.81 8.49 -19.97
C GLU A 50 6.16 9.04 -20.48
N THR A 51 6.09 9.98 -21.42
CA THR A 51 7.24 10.70 -21.95
C THR A 51 7.53 11.91 -21.07
N ILE A 52 8.73 12.02 -20.52
CA ILE A 52 9.16 13.13 -19.67
C ILE A 52 10.17 14.01 -20.42
N TYR A 53 10.10 15.33 -20.23
CA TYR A 53 11.01 16.29 -20.85
C TYR A 53 12.00 16.83 -19.81
N SER A 54 13.31 16.66 -20.05
CA SER A 54 14.34 17.28 -19.21
C SER A 54 14.76 18.65 -19.77
N GLU A 55 14.65 19.72 -18.97
CA GLU A 55 15.15 21.06 -19.33
C GLU A 55 16.68 21.14 -19.22
N LYS A 56 17.41 20.44 -20.11
CA LYS A 56 18.73 20.82 -20.67
C LYS A 56 19.35 19.65 -21.43
N ASN A 57 19.48 19.85 -22.74
CA ASN A 57 20.06 18.97 -23.76
C ASN A 57 19.18 17.78 -24.20
N GLU A 58 18.99 17.76 -25.52
CA GLU A 58 18.15 16.89 -26.36
C GLU A 58 18.47 15.40 -26.24
N GLU A 59 17.90 14.69 -25.27
CA GLU A 59 17.45 13.30 -25.44
C GLU A 59 16.09 13.15 -24.72
N GLU A 60 15.06 12.72 -25.46
CA GLU A 60 13.73 12.42 -24.94
C GLU A 60 13.82 11.14 -24.11
N ILE A 61 13.88 11.27 -22.78
CA ILE A 61 13.89 10.11 -21.88
C ILE A 61 12.44 9.66 -21.71
N THR A 62 12.12 8.54 -22.33
CA THR A 62 10.84 7.86 -22.13
C THR A 62 11.00 6.81 -21.04
N ILE A 63 10.19 6.93 -19.99
CA ILE A 63 10.14 5.96 -18.89
C ILE A 63 9.03 4.94 -19.18
N ASP A 64 9.37 3.66 -19.14
CA ASP A 64 8.45 2.55 -19.31
C ASP A 64 7.80 2.18 -17.98
N LEU A 65 6.73 2.89 -17.61
CA LEU A 65 5.95 2.60 -16.39
C LEU A 65 5.34 1.18 -16.40
N GLY A 66 5.25 0.52 -17.57
CA GLY A 66 4.85 -0.88 -17.68
C GLY A 66 5.80 -1.85 -16.95
N LEU A 67 7.02 -1.41 -16.60
CA LEU A 67 7.93 -2.21 -15.76
C LEU A 67 7.35 -2.46 -14.36
N TYR A 68 6.47 -1.58 -13.86
CA TYR A 68 5.78 -1.76 -12.58
C TYR A 68 4.80 -2.94 -12.57
N ASP A 69 4.26 -3.35 -13.71
CA ASP A 69 3.34 -4.50 -13.81
C ASP A 69 4.01 -5.76 -13.24
N GLN A 70 5.33 -5.91 -13.41
CA GLN A 70 6.08 -7.05 -12.86
C GLN A 70 6.02 -7.13 -11.33
N ILE A 71 5.99 -5.98 -10.65
CA ILE A 71 5.88 -5.92 -9.18
C ILE A 71 4.44 -6.12 -8.74
N ILE A 72 3.49 -5.49 -9.44
CA ILE A 72 2.06 -5.63 -9.15
C ILE A 72 1.63 -7.10 -9.29
N ASP A 73 2.07 -7.78 -10.35
CA ASP A 73 1.80 -9.21 -10.58
C ASP A 73 2.38 -10.09 -9.47
N LYS A 74 3.57 -9.76 -8.96
CA LYS A 74 4.16 -10.47 -7.82
C LYS A 74 3.34 -10.30 -6.54
N TYR A 75 2.88 -9.09 -6.24
CA TYR A 75 1.97 -8.85 -5.11
C TYR A 75 0.62 -9.54 -5.29
N ALA A 76 0.09 -9.61 -6.51
CA ALA A 76 -1.15 -10.33 -6.79
C ALA A 76 -1.07 -11.84 -6.49
N LEU A 77 0.14 -12.42 -6.53
CA LEU A 77 0.40 -13.82 -6.21
C LEU A 77 0.86 -14.06 -4.77
N PHE A 78 1.02 -12.99 -3.98
CA PHE A 78 1.63 -13.05 -2.64
C PHE A 78 0.91 -14.03 -1.68
N GLU A 79 -0.44 -14.05 -1.68
CA GLU A 79 -1.21 -14.96 -0.80
C GLU A 79 -1.11 -16.44 -1.17
N GLN A 80 -0.93 -16.76 -2.45
CA GLN A 80 -0.78 -18.16 -2.87
C GLN A 80 0.52 -18.77 -2.34
N GLU A 81 1.46 -17.91 -1.96
CA GLU A 81 2.81 -18.25 -1.56
C GLU A 81 3.14 -17.58 -0.22
N LEU A 82 2.30 -17.71 0.83
CA LEU A 82 2.38 -17.12 2.19
C LEU A 82 3.75 -17.14 2.94
N HIS A 83 4.83 -17.57 2.30
CA HIS A 83 6.21 -17.56 2.75
C HIS A 83 7.20 -17.05 1.69
N ASN A 84 6.74 -16.30 0.67
CA ASN A 84 7.59 -15.89 -0.43
C ASN A 84 8.71 -14.98 0.11
N GLN A 85 9.93 -15.49 0.07
CA GLN A 85 11.15 -14.75 0.42
C GLN A 85 11.63 -13.93 -0.78
N ASP A 86 10.71 -13.43 -1.60
CA ASP A 86 11.07 -12.53 -2.69
C ASP A 86 11.54 -11.22 -2.05
N SER A 87 12.86 -11.02 -2.08
CA SER A 87 13.51 -9.83 -1.52
C SER A 87 13.07 -8.54 -2.20
N GLN A 88 12.39 -8.63 -3.35
CA GLN A 88 11.83 -7.47 -4.04
C GLN A 88 10.47 -7.05 -3.48
N LEU A 89 9.87 -7.79 -2.54
CA LEU A 89 8.57 -7.45 -1.95
C LEU A 89 8.72 -7.16 -0.45
N ASN A 90 7.91 -6.24 0.07
CA ASN A 90 7.73 -6.06 1.49
C ASN A 90 6.92 -7.22 2.08
N GLY A 91 7.54 -7.95 3.02
CA GLY A 91 6.92 -9.09 3.68
C GLY A 91 5.65 -8.76 4.47
N MET A 92 5.47 -7.51 4.91
CA MET A 92 4.27 -7.03 5.62
C MET A 92 2.99 -7.06 4.78
N ALA A 93 3.08 -7.35 3.47
CA ALA A 93 1.91 -7.62 2.64
C ALA A 93 1.02 -8.75 3.20
N PHE A 94 1.57 -9.67 4.01
CA PHE A 94 0.77 -10.72 4.67
C PHE A 94 -0.32 -10.16 5.59
N LEU A 95 -0.20 -8.91 6.04
CA LEU A 95 -1.18 -8.25 6.89
C LEU A 95 -2.55 -8.12 6.21
N VAL A 96 -2.62 -8.21 4.88
CA VAL A 96 -3.88 -8.16 4.11
C VAL A 96 -4.93 -9.15 4.62
N ILE A 97 -4.51 -10.31 5.15
CA ILE A 97 -5.41 -11.35 5.70
C ILE A 97 -6.05 -10.96 7.04
N GLN A 98 -5.63 -9.87 7.65
CA GLN A 98 -6.20 -9.42 8.92
C GLN A 98 -7.46 -8.61 8.66
N ASP A 99 -8.49 -8.85 9.46
CA ASP A 99 -9.81 -8.20 9.36
C ASP A 99 -9.77 -6.65 9.50
N PHE A 100 -8.63 -6.04 9.81
CA PHE A 100 -8.50 -4.59 9.79
C PHE A 100 -8.32 -4.01 8.38
N TYR A 101 -7.68 -4.76 7.50
CA TYR A 101 -7.33 -4.33 6.15
C TYR A 101 -8.38 -4.78 5.13
N THR A 102 -8.46 -4.07 4.00
CA THR A 102 -9.43 -4.33 2.93
C THR A 102 -8.80 -4.94 1.68
N GLY A 103 -7.48 -4.88 1.58
CA GLY A 103 -6.75 -5.35 0.41
C GLY A 103 -5.35 -4.73 0.28
N LEU A 104 -4.61 -5.24 -0.70
CA LEU A 104 -3.40 -4.62 -1.24
C LEU A 104 -3.77 -3.74 -2.42
N TYR A 105 -3.18 -2.55 -2.47
CA TYR A 105 -3.45 -1.55 -3.49
C TYR A 105 -2.15 -1.00 -4.08
N ALA A 106 -2.21 -0.61 -5.35
CA ALA A 106 -1.16 0.09 -6.06
C ALA A 106 -1.66 1.45 -6.56
N THR A 107 -0.76 2.43 -6.59
CA THR A 107 -0.92 3.67 -7.36
C THR A 107 0.45 4.11 -7.85
N THR A 108 0.48 4.93 -8.90
CA THR A 108 1.67 5.70 -9.25
C THR A 108 1.50 7.15 -8.83
N HIS A 109 2.54 7.78 -8.32
CA HIS A 109 2.58 9.20 -7.98
C HIS A 109 4.02 9.69 -7.95
N ASP A 110 4.30 10.83 -8.58
CA ASP A 110 5.60 11.49 -8.52
C ASP A 110 5.73 12.16 -7.14
N ILE A 111 6.39 11.46 -6.20
CA ILE A 111 6.50 11.92 -4.81
C ILE A 111 7.68 12.87 -4.62
N ASP A 112 8.65 12.91 -5.54
CA ASP A 112 9.88 13.69 -5.38
C ASP A 112 10.05 14.85 -6.37
N SER A 113 9.04 15.04 -7.23
CA SER A 113 8.93 16.08 -8.26
C SER A 113 10.03 16.02 -9.31
N ASP A 114 10.57 14.83 -9.61
CA ASP A 114 11.54 14.64 -10.69
C ASP A 114 10.90 14.33 -12.05
N GLN A 115 9.57 14.27 -12.09
CA GLN A 115 8.69 13.91 -13.21
C GLN A 115 8.56 12.41 -13.47
N THR A 116 9.25 11.55 -12.74
CA THR A 116 9.12 10.08 -12.80
C THR A 116 8.17 9.63 -11.70
N PRO A 117 6.97 9.11 -12.02
CA PRO A 117 6.08 8.61 -10.98
C PRO A 117 6.63 7.36 -10.29
N GLU A 118 6.69 7.35 -8.96
CA GLU A 118 6.96 6.16 -8.15
C GLU A 118 5.73 5.25 -8.10
N LEU A 119 5.96 3.93 -8.12
CA LEU A 119 4.96 2.94 -7.72
C LEU A 119 4.89 2.86 -6.20
N LEU A 120 3.70 3.09 -5.65
CA LEU A 120 3.39 2.94 -4.24
C LEU A 120 2.52 1.70 -4.03
N ILE A 121 2.94 0.81 -3.13
CA ILE A 121 2.16 -0.35 -2.69
C ILE A 121 1.68 -0.11 -1.26
N SER A 122 0.39 -0.30 -1.00
CA SER A 122 -0.22 -0.02 0.30
C SER A 122 -1.27 -1.04 0.72
N LEU A 123 -1.48 -1.14 2.02
CA LEU A 123 -2.67 -1.79 2.58
C LEU A 123 -3.80 -0.76 2.70
N GLY A 124 -4.98 -1.08 2.17
CA GLY A 124 -6.19 -0.30 2.46
C GLY A 124 -6.76 -0.69 3.83
N THR A 125 -7.30 0.27 4.57
CA THR A 125 -7.91 0.03 5.89
C THR A 125 -9.43 0.15 5.81
N LYS A 126 -10.14 -0.49 6.75
CA LYS A 126 -11.59 -0.32 6.89
C LYS A 126 -12.03 1.12 7.21
N GLN A 127 -11.10 2.00 7.60
CA GLN A 127 -11.38 3.43 7.82
C GLN A 127 -11.22 4.26 6.54
N GLY A 128 -10.85 3.66 5.42
CA GLY A 128 -10.64 4.36 4.14
C GLY A 128 -9.28 5.05 4.05
N SER A 129 -8.32 4.67 4.89
CA SER A 129 -6.93 5.14 4.80
C SER A 129 -6.05 4.10 4.12
N PHE A 130 -4.83 4.51 3.73
CA PHE A 130 -3.81 3.63 3.17
C PHE A 130 -2.57 3.63 4.05
N THR A 131 -1.98 2.46 4.25
CA THR A 131 -0.70 2.31 4.94
C THR A 131 0.35 1.85 3.94
N LEU A 132 1.35 2.70 3.71
CA LEU A 132 2.41 2.43 2.74
C LEU A 132 3.26 1.23 3.16
N LEU A 133 3.43 0.30 2.22
CA LEU A 133 4.27 -0.89 2.35
C LEU A 133 5.54 -0.77 1.53
N ASP A 134 5.46 -0.24 0.33
CA ASP A 134 6.59 -0.30 -0.57
C ASP A 134 6.60 0.83 -1.59
N ILE A 135 7.80 1.19 -2.04
CA ILE A 135 8.06 2.23 -3.03
C ILE A 135 9.05 1.68 -4.04
N TYR A 136 8.73 1.85 -5.32
CA TYR A 136 9.61 1.56 -6.44
C TYR A 136 9.68 2.75 -7.37
N THR A 137 10.82 2.92 -8.03
CA THR A 137 11.00 3.90 -9.10
C THR A 137 11.60 3.23 -10.33
N ILE A 138 11.65 3.94 -11.45
CA ILE A 138 12.31 3.49 -12.68
C ILE A 138 13.41 4.49 -13.01
N SER A 139 14.65 4.02 -13.14
CA SER A 139 15.75 4.91 -13.53
C SER A 139 15.57 5.44 -14.95
N THR A 140 16.32 6.48 -15.27
CA THR A 140 16.45 7.01 -16.64
C THR A 140 16.94 5.97 -17.66
N GLU A 141 17.56 4.87 -17.20
CA GLU A 141 17.97 3.71 -18.02
C GLU A 141 16.89 2.62 -18.12
N ASN A 142 15.65 2.91 -17.71
CA ASN A 142 14.53 1.95 -17.68
C ASN A 142 14.84 0.70 -16.83
N SER A 143 15.47 0.91 -15.67
CA SER A 143 15.66 -0.15 -14.68
C SER A 143 14.73 0.05 -13.49
N LEU A 144 13.98 -0.98 -13.14
CA LEU A 144 13.14 -1.01 -11.94
C LEU A 144 14.00 -1.04 -10.67
N ILE A 145 13.70 -0.16 -9.73
CA ILE A 145 14.44 0.03 -8.49
C ILE A 145 13.50 -0.09 -7.29
N HIS A 146 13.90 -0.87 -6.30
CA HIS A 146 13.19 -1.04 -5.03
C HIS A 146 13.77 -0.09 -3.98
N LEU A 147 13.00 0.93 -3.60
CA LEU A 147 13.48 2.03 -2.75
C LEU A 147 13.32 1.74 -1.25
N THR A 148 12.44 0.84 -0.84
CA THR A 148 12.13 0.55 0.58
C THR A 148 12.59 -0.86 0.97
N SER A 149 13.89 -1.09 0.86
CA SER A 149 14.50 -2.41 1.01
C SER A 149 15.11 -2.65 2.40
N ALA A 150 15.78 -3.78 2.58
CA ALA A 150 16.52 -4.06 3.82
C ALA A 150 17.77 -3.17 3.97
N ASP A 151 18.35 -2.70 2.86
CA ASP A 151 19.61 -1.96 2.86
C ASP A 151 19.49 -0.59 3.54
N ASN A 152 18.31 0.01 3.49
CA ASN A 152 17.99 1.26 4.19
C ASN A 152 17.04 1.08 5.38
N GLU A 153 16.91 -0.17 5.88
CA GLU A 153 16.09 -0.53 7.04
C GLU A 153 14.57 -0.26 6.88
N LEU A 154 14.07 -0.19 5.63
CA LEU A 154 12.66 0.11 5.34
C LEU A 154 11.82 -1.11 4.93
N SER A 155 12.43 -2.30 4.78
CA SER A 155 11.74 -3.56 4.44
C SER A 155 10.60 -4.03 5.39
N SER A 156 10.37 -3.33 6.51
CA SER A 156 9.38 -3.69 7.53
C SER A 156 8.32 -2.60 7.77
N ILE A 157 8.22 -1.59 6.89
CA ILE A 157 7.13 -0.61 6.96
C ILE A 157 5.77 -1.28 6.68
N GLY A 158 4.71 -0.85 7.37
CA GLY A 158 3.34 -1.33 7.16
C GLY A 158 2.44 -1.44 8.38
N GLU A 159 2.98 -1.77 9.56
CA GLU A 159 2.19 -1.82 10.81
C GLU A 159 2.68 -0.76 11.80
N ARG A 160 3.64 -1.13 12.65
CA ARG A 160 4.20 -0.27 13.71
C ARG A 160 5.27 0.69 13.21
N MET A 161 5.56 0.62 11.92
CA MET A 161 6.56 1.39 11.20
C MET A 161 5.85 1.98 10.00
N THR A 162 5.77 3.30 9.93
CA THR A 162 5.16 4.02 8.82
C THR A 162 6.22 4.81 8.07
N LEU A 163 5.96 5.04 6.78
CA LEU A 163 6.75 5.90 5.93
C LEU A 163 5.76 6.78 5.16
N ASP A 164 5.83 8.09 5.43
CA ASP A 164 4.89 9.07 4.88
C ASP A 164 5.65 9.98 3.90
N PRO A 165 5.33 9.93 2.59
CA PRO A 165 5.84 10.91 1.62
C PRO A 165 5.39 12.32 2.01
N LEU A 166 6.29 13.29 1.93
CA LEU A 166 6.05 14.69 2.25
C LEU A 166 5.96 15.53 0.97
N GLU A 167 5.27 16.67 1.04
CA GLU A 167 5.09 17.59 -0.10
C GLU A 167 6.40 18.15 -0.69
N ASP A 168 7.54 18.02 -0.01
CA ASP A 168 8.86 18.49 -0.46
C ASP A 168 9.80 17.36 -0.92
N GLY A 169 9.26 16.18 -1.25
CA GLY A 169 10.00 15.03 -1.78
C GLY A 169 10.81 14.24 -0.76
N LYS A 170 10.65 14.54 0.54
CA LYS A 170 11.23 13.75 1.62
C LYS A 170 10.25 12.70 2.11
N LEU A 171 10.75 11.75 2.89
CA LEU A 171 9.93 10.72 3.51
C LEU A 171 10.14 10.73 5.02
N LEU A 172 9.04 10.83 5.75
CA LEU A 172 9.02 10.75 7.20
C LEU A 172 8.77 9.31 7.62
N TYR A 173 9.79 8.69 8.21
CA TYR A 173 9.62 7.41 8.88
C TYR A 173 9.27 7.62 10.35
N THR A 174 8.24 6.89 10.81
CA THR A 174 7.89 6.79 12.23
C THR A 174 7.86 5.32 12.64
N GLY A 175 8.70 4.93 13.59
CA GLY A 175 8.79 3.53 14.01
C GLY A 175 9.06 3.39 15.50
N SER A 176 8.97 2.15 15.99
CA SER A 176 9.25 1.82 17.39
C SER A 176 10.75 1.58 17.57
N SER A 177 11.44 2.32 18.45
CA SER A 177 12.82 1.99 18.88
C SER A 177 12.87 1.06 20.09
N SER A 178 11.81 1.07 20.90
CA SER A 178 11.62 0.15 22.02
C SER A 178 10.12 -0.06 22.31
N ALA A 179 9.78 -0.79 23.38
CA ALA A 179 8.38 -1.02 23.76
C ALA A 179 7.58 0.27 24.06
N THR A 180 8.27 1.37 24.38
CA THR A 180 7.65 2.64 24.80
C THR A 180 8.15 3.85 24.03
N GLU A 181 9.14 3.69 23.17
CA GLU A 181 9.79 4.80 22.48
C GLU A 181 9.54 4.73 20.98
N ILE A 182 9.32 5.92 20.41
CA ILE A 182 9.15 6.16 18.99
C ILE A 182 10.45 6.79 18.48
N LEU A 183 10.83 6.39 17.27
CA LEU A 183 11.93 6.92 16.51
C LEU A 183 11.38 7.58 15.26
N TYR A 184 11.90 8.77 14.97
CA TYR A 184 11.60 9.50 13.76
C TYR A 184 12.84 9.58 12.90
N ARG A 185 12.71 9.34 11.60
CA ARG A 185 13.78 9.51 10.61
C ARG A 185 13.24 10.28 9.42
N LEU A 186 14.10 11.11 8.83
CA LEU A 186 13.80 11.82 7.59
C LEU A 186 14.73 11.31 6.51
N PHE A 187 14.16 10.87 5.39
CA PHE A 187 14.89 10.39 4.23
C PHE A 187 14.71 11.34 3.04
N GLU A 188 15.69 11.36 2.16
CA GLU A 188 15.60 11.98 0.82
C GLU A 188 16.08 11.01 -0.25
N PHE A 189 15.59 11.20 -1.47
CA PHE A 189 16.16 10.55 -2.64
C PHE A 189 17.62 10.94 -2.80
N ASN A 190 18.48 9.97 -3.09
CA ASN A 190 19.84 10.25 -3.48
C ASN A 190 19.88 11.04 -4.80
N LYS A 191 21.04 11.59 -5.15
CA LYS A 191 21.19 12.42 -6.36
C LYS A 191 20.76 11.69 -7.65
N GLU A 192 20.99 10.38 -7.71
CA GLU A 192 20.71 9.55 -8.88
C GLU A 192 19.28 8.96 -8.85
N LYS A 193 18.46 9.33 -7.85
CA LYS A 193 17.07 8.90 -7.67
C LYS A 193 16.90 7.38 -7.56
N THR A 194 17.94 6.70 -7.10
CA THR A 194 18.02 5.23 -7.08
C THR A 194 18.05 4.62 -5.68
N ASP A 195 18.05 5.46 -4.65
CA ASP A 195 18.08 5.03 -3.25
C ASP A 195 17.56 6.16 -2.34
N LEU A 196 17.23 5.82 -1.10
CA LEU A 196 16.84 6.74 -0.04
C LEU A 196 17.96 6.89 0.98
N SER A 197 18.42 8.13 1.18
CA SER A 197 19.46 8.49 2.14
C SER A 197 18.86 9.05 3.42
N LEU A 198 19.31 8.55 4.58
CA LEU A 198 18.95 9.11 5.88
C LEU A 198 19.57 10.50 6.05
N ILE A 199 18.73 11.51 6.28
CA ILE A 199 19.14 12.89 6.55
C ILE A 199 19.37 13.08 8.05
N ILE A 200 18.38 12.71 8.85
CA ILE A 200 18.35 12.94 10.29
C ILE A 200 17.49 11.90 10.99
N GLU A 201 17.91 11.53 12.19
CA GLU A 201 17.18 10.66 13.11
C GLU A 201 16.99 11.39 14.44
N SER A 202 15.82 11.24 15.04
CA SER A 202 15.50 11.86 16.33
C SER A 202 14.50 11.02 17.14
N PRO A 203 14.62 10.95 18.48
CA PRO A 203 13.61 10.33 19.34
C PRO A 203 12.33 11.17 19.49
N ASN A 204 12.28 12.37 18.90
CA ASN A 204 11.11 13.24 18.88
C ASN A 204 10.97 13.93 17.51
N ARG A 205 9.72 14.14 17.07
CA ARG A 205 9.43 14.75 15.76
C ARG A 205 10.06 16.14 15.62
N ASP A 206 10.04 16.94 16.68
CA ASP A 206 10.61 18.30 16.68
C ASP A 206 12.13 18.33 16.43
N GLY A 207 12.84 17.26 16.79
CA GLY A 207 14.27 17.11 16.56
C GLY A 207 14.64 16.88 15.09
N LEU A 208 13.67 16.62 14.21
CA LEU A 208 13.87 16.63 12.76
C LEU A 208 13.93 18.06 12.18
N GLY A 209 13.54 19.08 12.97
CA GLY A 209 13.39 20.45 12.50
C GLY A 209 12.04 20.69 11.82
N SER A 210 11.99 21.71 10.95
CA SER A 210 10.79 21.99 10.15
C SER A 210 10.69 20.96 9.02
N ILE A 211 9.58 20.22 8.97
CA ILE A 211 9.27 19.28 7.89
C ILE A 211 7.96 19.68 7.22
N SER A 212 7.84 19.39 5.92
CA SER A 212 6.61 19.62 5.16
C SER A 212 5.48 18.72 5.61
N GLU A 213 4.26 19.05 5.19
CA GLU A 213 3.10 18.21 5.46
C GLU A 213 3.17 16.90 4.68
N PRO A 214 2.63 15.79 5.21
CA PRO A 214 2.48 14.55 4.46
C PRO A 214 1.52 14.70 3.28
N ILE A 215 1.82 13.99 2.19
CA ILE A 215 0.88 13.81 1.08
C ILE A 215 -0.35 13.04 1.58
N ASP A 216 -1.55 13.54 1.28
CA ASP A 216 -2.79 12.83 1.62
C ASP A 216 -3.00 11.64 0.67
N LEU A 217 -2.57 10.47 1.11
CA LEU A 217 -2.71 9.21 0.37
C LEU A 217 -4.17 8.89 0.01
N THR A 218 -5.17 9.41 0.73
CA THR A 218 -6.58 9.14 0.43
C THR A 218 -7.08 9.85 -0.82
N GLN A 219 -6.33 10.84 -1.33
CA GLN A 219 -6.66 11.55 -2.56
C GLN A 219 -6.05 10.92 -3.82
N LEU A 220 -5.20 9.89 -3.67
CA LEU A 220 -4.59 9.19 -4.80
C LEU A 220 -5.58 8.19 -5.43
N ASN A 221 -5.34 7.83 -6.70
CA ASN A 221 -6.18 6.91 -7.45
C ASN A 221 -5.68 5.47 -7.30
N TRP A 222 -6.17 4.78 -6.27
CA TRP A 222 -5.73 3.42 -5.94
C TRP A 222 -6.40 2.35 -6.79
N GLN A 223 -5.59 1.44 -7.33
CA GLN A 223 -6.02 0.18 -7.92
C GLN A 223 -5.91 -0.94 -6.90
N LEU A 224 -6.99 -1.70 -6.73
CA LEU A 224 -6.98 -2.94 -5.95
C LEU A 224 -6.16 -4.03 -6.67
N ILE A 225 -5.25 -4.67 -5.94
CA ILE A 225 -4.43 -5.81 -6.41
C ILE A 225 -5.01 -7.11 -5.86
N VAL A 226 -5.22 -7.19 -4.54
CA VAL A 226 -5.71 -8.37 -3.80
C VAL A 226 -6.72 -7.92 -2.76
N GLU A 227 -7.85 -8.62 -2.66
CA GLU A 227 -8.85 -8.42 -1.60
C GLU A 227 -8.37 -9.04 -0.28
N GLY A 228 -8.64 -8.37 0.86
CA GLY A 228 -8.37 -8.88 2.21
C GLY A 228 -9.54 -9.60 2.87
#